data_AF-A0A960TD20-F1
#
_entry.id   AF-A0A960TD20-F1
#
_cell.length_a   1.000
_cell.length_b   1.000
_cell.length_c   1.000
_cell.angle_alpha   90.00
_cell.angle_beta   90.00
_cell.angle_gamma   90.00
#
_symmetry.space_group_name_H-M   'P 1'
#
loop_
_entity.id
_entity.type
_entity.pdbx_description
1 polymer ?
#
loop_
_entity_poly.entity_id
_entity_poly.type
_entity_poly.pdbx_seq_one_letter_code
_entity_poly.pdbx_strand_id
1 'polypeptide(L)'
;MQRRASVPAIVSNKFQAVSGKMNPSDSSPSPAQKLDRVQSASHSLQSMIELAAVLREPGGCDWDRKQDLKSMQPHLLEEAHELIHAVSIGDLENFKEELADLLFLVVFFARLAEEQGWFDLYDAAAAGVEKLIFRHPHVFGDLEVSGADQVLKNWERLKEKEKARSRDLDGATIGPESTAEQSKNPDDVDDRNLIPTRNDRSPSEFGKNTAYLPGLHRAEKLQKKAALKGFDWTNIRDVRAKLDEELAELDELLAQLPQYQSETANPGARTTSKSGFDETAKSPAAPTISGDPVESGEYSDPGSEEQKKQLQAALTDELGDVLFCVVNLARHLHVPAELSIHETCEKFIRRFREMEDMSSSDLEDLDLDELESLYQKAKAKLSNVS
;
A
#
# COMPACT_ATOMS: atom_id res chain seq x y z
N MET A 1 -53.48 -0.34 20.68
CA MET A 1 -53.36 -1.17 19.46
C MET A 1 -52.34 -0.51 18.53
N GLN A 2 -51.06 -0.81 18.68
CA GLN A 2 -50.02 -0.37 17.74
C GLN A 2 -49.52 -1.60 17.00
N ARG A 3 -49.75 -1.62 15.68
CA ARG A 3 -49.30 -2.68 14.79
C ARG A 3 -47.78 -2.65 14.76
N ARG A 4 -47.13 -3.70 15.27
CA ARG A 4 -45.74 -4.00 14.96
C ARG A 4 -45.64 -4.08 13.44
N ALA A 5 -44.90 -3.18 12.81
CA ALA A 5 -44.50 -3.34 11.43
C ALA A 5 -43.64 -4.59 11.37
N SER A 6 -44.17 -5.66 10.78
CA SER A 6 -43.39 -6.85 10.48
C SER A 6 -42.19 -6.42 9.65
N VAL A 7 -40.99 -6.72 10.16
CA VAL A 7 -39.76 -6.75 9.37
C VAL A 7 -40.08 -7.52 8.09
N PRO A 8 -39.89 -6.95 6.89
CA PRO A 8 -40.09 -7.70 5.67
C PRO A 8 -39.18 -8.92 5.76
N ALA A 9 -39.77 -10.12 5.62
CA ALA A 9 -39.00 -11.33 5.50
C ALA A 9 -37.91 -11.07 4.46
N ILE A 10 -36.64 -11.20 4.86
CA ILE A 10 -35.50 -11.19 3.96
C ILE A 10 -35.89 -12.16 2.85
N VAL A 11 -36.14 -11.63 1.66
CA VAL A 11 -36.41 -12.42 0.47
C VAL A 11 -35.17 -13.28 0.35
N SER A 12 -35.32 -14.56 0.70
CA SER A 12 -34.28 -15.56 0.51
C SER A 12 -33.95 -15.49 -0.98
N ASN A 13 -32.82 -14.83 -1.28
CA ASN A 13 -32.31 -14.72 -2.62
C ASN A 13 -31.83 -16.13 -2.96
N LYS A 14 -32.78 -16.99 -3.34
CA LYS A 14 -32.53 -18.23 -4.06
C LYS A 14 -32.11 -17.88 -5.48
N PHE A 15 -31.08 -17.05 -5.61
CA PHE A 15 -30.18 -17.10 -6.73
C PHE A 15 -28.99 -17.84 -6.19
N GLN A 16 -29.14 -19.16 -6.10
CA GLN A 16 -27.98 -20.02 -6.22
C GLN A 16 -27.33 -19.54 -7.51
N ALA A 17 -26.11 -18.98 -7.42
CA ALA A 17 -25.16 -19.13 -8.50
C ALA A 17 -25.36 -20.56 -9.01
N VAL A 18 -25.42 -20.76 -10.31
CA VAL A 18 -25.29 -22.11 -10.86
C VAL A 18 -23.83 -22.53 -10.64
N SER A 19 -23.43 -22.59 -9.37
CA SER A 19 -22.35 -23.33 -8.77
C SER A 19 -22.73 -24.79 -8.96
N GLY A 20 -22.79 -25.19 -10.22
CA GLY A 20 -22.52 -26.55 -10.60
C GLY A 20 -21.09 -26.79 -10.16
N LYS A 21 -20.91 -27.21 -8.91
CA LYS A 21 -19.84 -28.14 -8.60
C LYS A 21 -20.07 -29.30 -9.57
N MET A 22 -19.46 -29.23 -10.75
CA MET A 22 -19.48 -30.34 -11.68
C MET A 22 -18.91 -31.51 -10.89
N ASN A 23 -19.72 -32.56 -10.74
CA ASN A 23 -19.17 -33.79 -10.21
C ASN A 23 -18.05 -34.21 -11.16
N PRO A 24 -16.93 -34.76 -10.67
CA PRO A 24 -15.84 -35.23 -11.53
C PRO A 24 -16.27 -36.25 -12.60
N SER A 25 -17.49 -36.80 -12.48
CA SER A 25 -18.13 -37.73 -13.39
C SER A 25 -19.00 -37.09 -14.49
N ASP A 26 -19.29 -35.79 -14.43
CA ASP A 26 -20.11 -35.12 -15.45
C ASP A 26 -19.25 -34.75 -16.67
N SER A 27 -19.78 -35.00 -17.87
CA SER A 27 -19.13 -34.54 -19.11
C SER A 27 -19.10 -33.01 -19.14
N SER A 28 -17.92 -32.43 -19.38
CA SER A 28 -17.76 -30.97 -19.51
C SER A 28 -18.71 -30.40 -20.57
N PRO A 29 -19.34 -29.23 -20.35
CA PRO A 29 -20.27 -28.65 -21.31
C PRO A 29 -19.55 -28.29 -22.61
N SER A 30 -20.26 -28.34 -23.73
CA SER A 30 -19.69 -27.92 -25.01
C SER A 30 -19.38 -26.41 -25.03
N PRO A 31 -18.45 -25.93 -25.88
CA PRO A 31 -18.15 -24.51 -26.00
C PRO A 31 -19.38 -23.62 -26.26
N ALA A 32 -20.35 -24.11 -27.05
CA ALA A 32 -21.60 -23.40 -27.32
C ALA A 32 -22.47 -23.25 -26.06
N GLN A 33 -22.54 -24.29 -25.23
CA GLN A 33 -23.28 -24.23 -23.96
C GLN A 33 -22.62 -23.29 -22.95
N LYS A 34 -21.28 -23.26 -22.91
CA LYS A 34 -20.52 -22.31 -22.06
C LYS A 34 -20.76 -20.86 -22.49
N LEU A 35 -20.71 -20.59 -23.79
CA LEU A 35 -20.96 -19.26 -24.34
C LEU A 35 -22.41 -18.81 -24.07
N ASP A 36 -23.38 -19.69 -24.30
CA ASP A 36 -24.80 -19.41 -24.02
C ASP A 36 -25.02 -19.08 -22.54
N ARG A 37 -24.38 -19.81 -21.61
CA ARG A 37 -24.44 -19.51 -20.16
C ARG A 37 -23.97 -18.09 -19.83
N VAL A 38 -22.89 -17.62 -20.45
CA VAL A 38 -22.35 -16.27 -20.23
C VAL A 38 -23.26 -15.19 -20.84
N GLN A 39 -23.73 -15.42 -22.07
CA GLN A 39 -24.51 -14.44 -22.84
C GLN A 39 -25.98 -14.35 -22.40
N SER A 40 -26.55 -15.43 -21.87
CA SER A 40 -27.94 -15.49 -21.39
C SER A 40 -28.12 -15.04 -19.94
N ALA A 41 -27.03 -14.73 -19.24
CA ALA A 41 -27.09 -14.21 -17.88
C ALA A 41 -27.91 -12.91 -17.79
N SER A 42 -28.64 -12.73 -16.68
CA SER A 42 -29.67 -11.70 -16.57
C SER A 42 -29.16 -10.25 -16.66
N HIS A 43 -27.88 -10.01 -16.37
CA HIS A 43 -27.20 -8.72 -16.51
C HIS A 43 -25.68 -8.88 -16.62
N SER A 44 -24.98 -7.86 -17.11
CA SER A 44 -23.53 -7.91 -17.43
C SER A 44 -22.64 -8.33 -16.25
N LEU A 45 -22.95 -7.92 -15.02
CA LEU A 45 -22.21 -8.40 -13.84
C LEU A 45 -22.39 -9.91 -13.62
N GLN A 46 -23.59 -10.46 -13.84
CA GLN A 46 -23.80 -11.90 -13.77
C GLN A 46 -23.04 -12.61 -14.91
N SER A 47 -23.02 -12.04 -16.12
CA SER A 47 -22.18 -12.58 -17.21
C SER A 47 -20.70 -12.67 -16.81
N MET A 48 -20.17 -11.68 -16.08
CA MET A 48 -18.79 -11.68 -15.59
C MET A 48 -18.54 -12.76 -14.53
N ILE A 49 -19.49 -12.95 -13.60
CA ILE A 49 -19.44 -14.03 -12.60
C ILE A 49 -19.43 -15.40 -13.31
N GLU A 50 -20.32 -15.59 -14.28
CA GLU A 50 -20.38 -16.81 -15.08
C GLU A 50 -19.11 -17.01 -15.92
N LEU A 51 -18.55 -15.93 -16.49
CA LEU A 51 -17.29 -15.97 -17.24
C LEU A 51 -16.15 -16.49 -16.36
N ALA A 52 -15.97 -15.94 -15.16
CA ALA A 52 -14.94 -16.41 -14.22
C ALA A 52 -15.12 -17.90 -13.87
N ALA A 53 -16.36 -18.37 -13.73
CA ALA A 53 -16.66 -19.79 -13.51
C ALA A 53 -16.32 -20.65 -14.75
N VAL A 54 -16.72 -20.22 -15.96
CA VAL A 54 -16.38 -20.89 -17.24
C VAL A 54 -14.87 -21.01 -17.43
N LEU A 55 -14.12 -19.96 -17.11
CA LEU A 55 -12.66 -19.96 -17.27
C LEU A 55 -12.00 -20.98 -16.33
N ARG A 56 -12.56 -21.19 -15.14
CA ARG A 56 -11.96 -22.04 -14.09
C ARG A 56 -12.51 -23.47 -13.99
N GLU A 57 -13.62 -23.78 -14.63
CA GLU A 57 -14.19 -25.14 -14.62
C GLU A 57 -13.36 -26.14 -15.45
N PRO A 58 -13.55 -27.47 -15.28
CA PRO A 58 -12.92 -28.47 -16.15
C PRO A 58 -13.20 -28.22 -17.64
N GLY A 59 -12.15 -28.17 -18.46
CA GLY A 59 -12.25 -27.78 -19.88
C GLY A 59 -12.41 -26.26 -20.10
N GLY A 60 -12.12 -25.45 -19.09
CA GLY A 60 -11.90 -24.00 -19.19
C GLY A 60 -10.45 -23.68 -19.59
N CYS A 61 -10.00 -22.48 -19.24
CA CYS A 61 -8.66 -22.00 -19.56
C CYS A 61 -7.60 -22.58 -18.61
N ASP A 62 -6.56 -23.20 -19.18
CA ASP A 62 -5.49 -23.82 -18.38
C ASP A 62 -4.68 -22.82 -17.56
N TRP A 63 -4.57 -21.57 -18.02
CA TRP A 63 -3.88 -20.52 -17.27
C TRP A 63 -4.72 -20.07 -16.07
N ASP A 64 -5.99 -19.73 -16.29
CA ASP A 64 -6.90 -19.28 -15.23
C ASP A 64 -7.02 -20.33 -14.13
N ARG A 65 -7.20 -21.60 -14.49
CA ARG A 65 -7.32 -22.72 -13.54
C ARG A 65 -6.11 -22.91 -12.63
N LYS A 66 -4.91 -22.49 -13.06
CA LYS A 66 -3.68 -22.61 -12.28
C LYS A 66 -3.51 -21.49 -11.26
N GLN A 67 -4.28 -20.39 -11.39
CA GLN A 67 -4.13 -19.24 -10.52
C GLN A 67 -4.67 -19.50 -9.11
N ASP A 68 -4.04 -18.86 -8.13
CA ASP A 68 -4.45 -18.81 -6.74
C ASP A 68 -4.44 -17.36 -6.20
N LEU A 69 -4.81 -17.18 -4.93
CA LEU A 69 -4.90 -15.85 -4.31
C LEU A 69 -3.57 -15.09 -4.28
N LYS A 70 -2.43 -15.78 -4.28
CA LYS A 70 -1.10 -15.16 -4.26
C LYS A 70 -0.65 -14.83 -5.67
N SER A 71 -0.85 -15.74 -6.63
CA SER A 71 -0.44 -15.52 -8.02
C SER A 71 -1.21 -14.38 -8.68
N MET A 72 -2.42 -14.06 -8.20
CA MET A 72 -3.21 -12.93 -8.70
C MET A 72 -2.87 -11.57 -8.08
N GLN A 73 -2.02 -11.50 -7.05
CA GLN A 73 -1.68 -10.23 -6.38
C GLN A 73 -0.96 -9.22 -7.30
N PRO A 74 0.01 -9.62 -8.15
CA PRO A 74 0.67 -8.70 -9.06
C PRO A 74 -0.32 -8.05 -10.04
N HIS A 75 -1.23 -8.83 -10.61
CA HIS A 75 -2.27 -8.33 -11.51
C HIS A 75 -3.16 -7.30 -10.80
N LEU A 76 -3.60 -7.57 -9.57
CA LEU A 76 -4.38 -6.58 -8.80
C LEU A 76 -3.64 -5.25 -8.60
N LEU A 77 -2.31 -5.32 -8.42
CA LEU A 77 -1.50 -4.12 -8.28
C LEU A 77 -1.39 -3.36 -9.60
N GLU A 78 -1.20 -4.07 -10.71
CA GLU A 78 -1.09 -3.53 -12.06
C GLU A 78 -2.37 -2.79 -12.47
N GLU A 79 -3.53 -3.46 -12.47
CA GLU A 79 -4.82 -2.88 -12.85
C GLU A 79 -5.20 -1.67 -11.96
N ALA A 80 -4.84 -1.72 -10.67
CA ALA A 80 -5.07 -0.59 -9.77
C ALA A 80 -4.22 0.63 -10.15
N HIS A 81 -2.99 0.44 -10.62
CA HIS A 81 -2.14 1.53 -11.08
C HIS A 81 -2.53 2.02 -12.47
N GLU A 82 -2.95 1.15 -13.38
CA GLU A 82 -3.45 1.54 -14.70
C GLU A 82 -4.72 2.38 -14.55
N LEU A 83 -5.63 1.99 -13.66
CA LEU A 83 -6.80 2.78 -13.31
C LEU A 83 -6.42 4.17 -12.76
N ILE A 84 -5.46 4.24 -11.83
CA ILE A 84 -4.97 5.51 -11.27
C ILE A 84 -4.38 6.38 -12.39
N HIS A 85 -3.58 5.79 -13.27
CA HIS A 85 -2.96 6.48 -14.39
C HIS A 85 -4.00 7.05 -15.35
N ALA A 86 -4.99 6.25 -15.79
CA ALA A 86 -6.05 6.68 -16.69
C ALA A 86 -6.84 7.87 -16.12
N VAL A 87 -7.15 7.85 -14.82
CA VAL A 87 -7.78 8.99 -14.12
C VAL A 87 -6.86 10.21 -14.12
N SER A 88 -5.57 10.04 -13.85
CA SER A 88 -4.62 11.15 -13.74
C SER A 88 -4.42 11.93 -15.05
N ILE A 89 -4.54 11.25 -16.19
CA ILE A 89 -4.40 11.87 -17.52
C ILE A 89 -5.75 12.23 -18.17
N GLY A 90 -6.87 11.93 -17.51
CA GLY A 90 -8.22 12.22 -18.02
C GLY A 90 -8.65 11.34 -19.20
N ASP A 91 -8.07 10.14 -19.35
CA ASP A 91 -8.40 9.20 -20.42
C ASP A 91 -9.64 8.39 -20.04
N LEU A 92 -10.81 8.82 -20.53
CA LEU A 92 -12.10 8.22 -20.18
C LEU A 92 -12.32 6.82 -20.76
N GLU A 93 -11.72 6.51 -21.91
CA GLU A 93 -11.88 5.19 -22.53
C GLU A 93 -11.06 4.16 -21.75
N ASN A 94 -9.78 4.44 -21.52
CA ASN A 94 -8.94 3.57 -20.69
C ASN A 94 -9.48 3.51 -19.25
N PHE A 95 -9.94 4.63 -18.66
CA PHE A 95 -10.53 4.59 -17.31
C PHE A 95 -11.68 3.58 -17.20
N LYS A 96 -12.51 3.46 -18.23
CA LYS A 96 -13.60 2.47 -18.27
C LYS A 96 -13.07 1.04 -18.42
N GLU A 97 -12.04 0.84 -19.23
CA GLU A 97 -11.37 -0.45 -19.45
C GLU A 97 -10.73 -0.95 -18.14
N GLU A 98 -9.84 -0.16 -17.54
CA GLU A 98 -9.15 -0.55 -16.30
C GLU A 98 -10.12 -0.74 -15.12
N LEU A 99 -11.24 -0.02 -15.12
CA LEU A 99 -12.28 -0.21 -14.10
C LEU A 99 -12.98 -1.56 -14.28
N ALA A 100 -13.15 -2.03 -15.51
CA ALA A 100 -13.71 -3.33 -15.82
C ALA A 100 -12.72 -4.45 -15.46
N ASP A 101 -11.43 -4.27 -15.70
CA ASP A 101 -10.39 -5.26 -15.36
C ASP A 101 -10.20 -5.40 -13.86
N LEU A 102 -10.16 -4.27 -13.13
CA LEU A 102 -10.17 -4.30 -11.66
C LEU A 102 -11.44 -4.97 -11.11
N LEU A 103 -12.61 -4.73 -11.72
CA LEU A 103 -13.85 -5.41 -11.33
C LEU A 103 -13.79 -6.91 -11.61
N PHE A 104 -13.24 -7.33 -12.76
CA PHE A 104 -13.06 -8.73 -13.09
C PHE A 104 -12.14 -9.42 -12.09
N LEU A 105 -11.03 -8.78 -11.68
CA LEU A 105 -10.16 -9.32 -10.64
C LEU A 105 -10.91 -9.52 -9.32
N VAL A 106 -11.75 -8.57 -8.88
CA VAL A 106 -12.59 -8.76 -7.68
C VAL A 106 -13.50 -9.98 -7.81
N VAL A 107 -14.14 -10.18 -8.96
CA VAL A 107 -14.96 -11.36 -9.25
C VAL A 107 -14.11 -12.65 -9.23
N PHE A 108 -12.90 -12.61 -9.80
CA PHE A 108 -11.99 -13.75 -9.85
C PHE A 108 -11.49 -14.15 -8.45
N PHE A 109 -11.14 -13.18 -7.60
CA PHE A 109 -10.80 -13.41 -6.19
C PHE A 109 -11.98 -14.04 -5.41
N ALA A 110 -13.20 -13.59 -5.65
CA ALA A 110 -14.39 -14.18 -5.04
C ALA A 110 -14.61 -15.63 -5.54
N ARG A 111 -14.39 -15.92 -6.83
CA ARG A 111 -14.45 -17.28 -7.38
C ARG A 111 -13.42 -18.21 -6.74
N LEU A 112 -12.20 -17.73 -6.53
CA LEU A 112 -11.14 -18.44 -5.80
C LEU A 112 -11.55 -18.74 -4.35
N ALA A 113 -12.13 -17.76 -3.64
CA ALA A 113 -12.63 -17.96 -2.27
C ALA A 113 -13.77 -18.97 -2.20
N GLU A 114 -14.70 -18.93 -3.17
CA GLU A 114 -15.84 -19.86 -3.25
C GLU A 114 -15.37 -21.30 -3.51
N GLU A 115 -14.34 -21.50 -4.36
CA GLU A 115 -13.72 -22.82 -4.60
C GLU A 115 -13.12 -23.43 -3.32
N GLN A 116 -12.63 -22.59 -2.40
CA GLN A 116 -12.15 -23.02 -1.08
C GLN A 116 -13.29 -23.21 -0.06
N GLY A 117 -14.54 -22.86 -0.43
CA GLY A 117 -15.70 -22.92 0.45
C GLY A 117 -15.72 -21.83 1.53
N TRP A 118 -15.06 -20.70 1.31
CA TRP A 118 -14.97 -19.62 2.30
C TRP A 118 -16.17 -18.68 2.25
N PHE A 119 -16.41 -18.05 1.10
CA PHE A 119 -17.51 -17.14 0.82
C PHE A 119 -17.62 -16.91 -0.69
N ASP A 120 -18.75 -16.39 -1.16
CA ASP A 120 -18.92 -15.97 -2.56
C ASP A 120 -18.93 -14.43 -2.74
N LEU A 121 -19.09 -13.97 -3.99
CA LEU A 121 -19.12 -12.53 -4.28
C LEU A 121 -20.26 -11.79 -3.57
N TYR A 122 -21.40 -12.46 -3.37
CA TYR A 122 -22.58 -11.87 -2.72
C TYR A 122 -22.37 -11.72 -1.22
N ASP A 123 -21.74 -12.70 -0.57
CA ASP A 123 -21.32 -12.61 0.82
C ASP A 123 -20.37 -11.42 1.04
N ALA A 124 -19.37 -11.26 0.16
CA ALA A 124 -18.44 -10.14 0.21
C ALA A 124 -19.14 -8.78 0.02
N ALA A 125 -20.07 -8.69 -0.93
CA ALA A 125 -20.87 -7.50 -1.17
C ALA A 125 -21.76 -7.17 0.04
N ALA A 126 -22.43 -8.17 0.63
CA ALA A 126 -23.28 -8.01 1.80
C ALA A 126 -22.50 -7.51 3.02
N ALA A 127 -21.32 -8.08 3.28
CA ALA A 127 -20.42 -7.61 4.34
C ALA A 127 -19.97 -6.15 4.10
N GLY A 128 -19.72 -5.78 2.83
CA GLY A 128 -19.45 -4.41 2.43
C GLY A 128 -20.60 -3.45 2.75
N VAL A 129 -21.82 -3.83 2.37
CA VAL A 129 -23.04 -3.04 2.60
C VAL A 129 -23.30 -2.85 4.09
N GLU A 130 -23.29 -3.91 4.90
CA GLU A 130 -23.53 -3.82 6.35
C GLU A 130 -22.51 -2.88 7.01
N LYS A 131 -21.22 -3.06 6.68
CA LYS A 131 -20.12 -2.22 7.18
C LYS A 131 -20.29 -0.76 6.79
N LEU A 132 -20.65 -0.47 5.54
CA LEU A 132 -20.82 0.89 5.06
C LEU A 132 -22.05 1.55 5.69
N ILE A 133 -23.17 0.84 5.85
CA ILE A 133 -24.34 1.36 6.59
C ILE A 133 -23.94 1.72 8.02
N PHE A 134 -23.25 0.80 8.72
CA PHE A 134 -22.76 1.03 10.08
C PHE A 134 -21.84 2.25 10.19
N ARG A 135 -21.00 2.51 9.18
CA ARG A 135 -20.07 3.66 9.16
C ARG A 135 -20.70 4.98 8.71
N HIS A 136 -21.95 4.98 8.26
CA HIS A 136 -22.72 6.18 7.89
C HIS A 136 -23.97 6.39 8.76
N PRO A 137 -23.85 6.46 10.10
CA PRO A 137 -25.00 6.72 10.97
C PRO A 137 -25.59 8.13 10.78
N HIS A 138 -24.90 9.00 10.05
CA HIS A 138 -25.41 10.33 9.66
C HIS A 138 -26.28 10.30 8.40
N VAL A 139 -26.27 9.19 7.66
CA VAL A 139 -27.18 8.95 6.52
C VAL A 139 -28.29 7.98 6.93
N PHE A 140 -27.94 6.91 7.66
CA PHE A 140 -28.83 5.79 7.96
C PHE A 140 -29.28 5.71 9.43
N GLY A 141 -28.92 6.69 10.26
CA GLY A 141 -29.28 6.74 11.69
C GLY A 141 -29.51 8.18 12.16
N ASP A 142 -29.35 8.40 13.47
CA ASP A 142 -29.72 9.67 14.12
C ASP A 142 -28.53 10.64 14.32
N LEU A 143 -27.33 10.31 13.83
CA LEU A 143 -26.13 11.11 14.10
C LEU A 143 -26.07 12.35 13.20
N GLU A 144 -26.32 13.53 13.75
CA GLU A 144 -26.12 14.78 13.01
C GLU A 144 -24.63 15.18 12.93
N VAL A 145 -24.21 15.65 11.77
CA VAL A 145 -22.85 16.12 11.50
C VAL A 145 -22.85 17.39 10.65
N SER A 146 -21.97 18.34 10.96
CA SER A 146 -21.78 19.59 10.24
C SER A 146 -20.53 19.49 9.34
N GLY A 147 -20.71 18.93 8.14
CA GLY A 147 -19.70 18.93 7.09
C GLY A 147 -18.75 17.71 7.06
N ALA A 148 -17.95 17.65 5.99
CA ALA A 148 -17.13 16.49 5.64
C ALA A 148 -16.06 16.15 6.70
N ASP A 149 -15.48 17.14 7.37
CA ASP A 149 -14.44 16.90 8.39
C ASP A 149 -14.99 16.13 9.60
N GLN A 150 -16.22 16.42 10.02
CA GLN A 150 -16.86 15.70 11.11
C GLN A 150 -17.26 14.28 10.67
N VAL A 151 -17.68 14.10 9.42
CA VAL A 151 -17.92 12.78 8.82
C VAL A 151 -16.65 11.94 8.85
N LEU A 152 -15.51 12.47 8.41
CA LEU A 152 -14.22 11.75 8.39
C LEU A 152 -13.74 11.38 9.80
N LYS A 153 -13.85 12.30 10.77
CA LYS A 153 -13.51 12.00 12.18
C LYS A 153 -14.40 10.89 12.74
N ASN A 154 -15.69 10.91 12.45
CA ASN A 154 -16.63 9.88 12.90
C ASN A 154 -16.37 8.53 12.21
N TRP A 155 -16.04 8.55 10.92
CA TRP A 155 -15.67 7.38 10.13
C TRP A 155 -14.48 6.62 10.74
N GLU A 156 -13.41 7.34 11.08
CA GLU A 156 -12.22 6.73 11.68
C GLU A 156 -12.52 6.15 13.08
N ARG A 157 -13.35 6.82 13.89
CA ARG A 157 -13.81 6.27 15.18
C ARG A 157 -14.66 5.00 15.02
N LEU A 158 -15.54 4.97 14.03
CA LEU A 158 -16.40 3.80 13.77
C LEU A 158 -15.59 2.59 13.28
N LYS A 159 -14.54 2.82 12.49
CA LYS A 159 -13.56 1.78 12.14
C LYS A 159 -12.89 1.15 13.37
N GLU A 160 -12.56 1.94 14.39
CA GLU A 160 -11.97 1.41 15.64
C GLU A 160 -12.98 0.59 16.44
N LYS A 161 -14.24 1.04 16.51
CA LYS A 161 -15.34 0.32 17.18
C LYS A 161 -15.68 -1.01 16.51
N GLU A 162 -15.74 -1.04 15.17
CA GLU A 162 -15.97 -2.27 14.40
C GLU A 162 -14.91 -3.34 14.70
N LYS A 163 -13.64 -2.93 14.77
CA LYS A 163 -12.54 -3.84 15.13
C LYS A 163 -12.63 -4.35 16.56
N ALA A 164 -13.16 -3.57 17.50
CA ALA A 164 -13.43 -4.06 18.85
C ALA A 164 -14.54 -5.12 18.84
N ARG A 165 -15.64 -4.86 18.14
CA ARG A 165 -16.79 -5.79 18.03
C ARG A 165 -16.42 -7.13 17.39
N SER A 166 -15.59 -7.15 16.34
CA SER A 166 -15.13 -8.39 15.70
C SER A 166 -14.34 -9.28 16.67
N ARG A 167 -13.55 -8.69 17.58
CA ARG A 167 -12.76 -9.43 18.57
C ARG A 167 -13.62 -10.09 19.65
N ASP A 168 -14.68 -9.41 20.07
CA ASP A 168 -15.61 -9.95 21.08
C ASP A 168 -16.39 -11.16 20.54
N LEU A 169 -16.63 -11.20 19.22
CA LEU A 169 -17.28 -12.32 18.54
C LEU A 169 -16.32 -13.51 18.34
N ASP A 170 -15.07 -13.26 17.95
CA ASP A 170 -14.05 -14.32 17.82
C ASP A 170 -13.67 -14.93 19.18
N GLY A 171 -13.68 -14.13 20.26
CA GLY A 171 -13.44 -14.61 21.63
C GLY A 171 -14.59 -15.43 22.24
N ALA A 172 -15.78 -15.42 21.62
CA ALA A 172 -16.96 -16.16 22.09
C ALA A 172 -17.17 -17.51 21.37
N THR A 173 -16.28 -17.89 20.44
CA THR A 173 -16.39 -19.16 19.73
C THR A 173 -15.80 -20.30 20.55
N ILE A 174 -16.71 -21.13 21.06
CA ILE A 174 -16.55 -22.28 21.94
C ILE A 174 -15.58 -23.33 21.36
N GLY A 175 -14.48 -23.60 22.06
CA GLY A 175 -13.78 -24.89 21.98
C GLY A 175 -14.58 -25.97 22.71
N PRO A 176 -14.50 -27.26 22.30
CA PRO A 176 -15.33 -28.31 22.86
C PRO A 176 -15.11 -28.46 24.37
N GLU A 177 -16.22 -28.64 25.07
CA GLU A 177 -16.33 -28.85 26.52
C GLU A 177 -15.23 -29.78 27.06
N SER A 178 -14.51 -29.28 28.07
CA SER A 178 -13.79 -30.11 29.02
C SER A 178 -14.21 -29.65 30.42
N THR A 179 -14.98 -30.50 31.06
CA THR A 179 -15.48 -30.39 32.42
C THR A 179 -14.33 -30.37 33.42
N ALA A 180 -14.18 -29.25 34.13
CA ALA A 180 -13.49 -29.22 35.41
C ALA A 180 -14.08 -28.11 36.28
N GLU A 181 -15.06 -28.49 37.11
CA GLU A 181 -15.54 -27.69 38.23
C GLU A 181 -14.37 -27.42 39.19
N GLN A 182 -14.02 -26.15 39.39
CA GLN A 182 -13.35 -25.70 40.60
C GLN A 182 -14.17 -24.59 41.23
N SER A 183 -14.96 -24.99 42.22
CA SER A 183 -15.57 -24.16 43.25
C SER A 183 -14.56 -23.15 43.81
N LYS A 184 -14.82 -21.86 43.62
CA LYS A 184 -14.25 -20.78 44.46
C LYS A 184 -15.37 -20.22 45.34
N ASN A 185 -15.09 -20.17 46.65
CA ASN A 185 -15.99 -19.70 47.69
C ASN A 185 -16.42 -18.23 47.46
N PRO A 186 -17.65 -17.83 47.85
CA PRO A 186 -18.19 -16.50 47.56
C PRO A 186 -17.72 -15.37 48.50
N ASP A 187 -16.85 -15.64 49.48
CA ASP A 187 -16.62 -14.73 50.61
C ASP A 187 -15.33 -13.90 50.56
N ASP A 188 -14.52 -13.98 49.50
CA ASP A 188 -13.32 -13.13 49.33
C ASP A 188 -13.58 -12.02 48.29
N VAL A 189 -14.48 -11.09 48.61
CA VAL A 189 -14.62 -9.81 47.90
C VAL A 189 -14.08 -8.70 48.81
N ASP A 190 -12.77 -8.49 48.79
CA ASP A 190 -12.17 -7.22 49.24
C ASP A 190 -11.98 -6.29 48.04
N ASP A 191 -13.08 -5.64 47.66
CA ASP A 191 -13.21 -4.71 46.51
C ASP A 191 -12.63 -3.32 46.81
N ARG A 192 -11.45 -3.26 47.44
CA ARG A 192 -10.81 -1.98 47.84
C ARG A 192 -9.29 -2.02 47.81
N ASN A 193 -8.66 -2.32 46.66
CA ASN A 193 -7.37 -1.74 46.23
C ASN A 193 -6.78 -2.39 44.96
N LEU A 194 -7.54 -2.46 43.87
CA LEU A 194 -6.93 -2.70 42.55
C LEU A 194 -6.61 -1.35 41.89
N ILE A 195 -5.49 -0.74 42.30
CA ILE A 195 -4.80 0.20 41.40
C ILE A 195 -4.29 -0.67 40.25
N PRO A 196 -4.72 -0.46 38.99
CA PRO A 196 -4.23 -1.26 37.88
C PRO A 196 -2.72 -1.10 37.79
N THR A 197 -1.99 -2.16 38.13
CA THR A 197 -0.54 -2.16 37.94
C THR A 197 -0.27 -2.04 36.43
N ARG A 198 0.79 -1.31 36.07
CA ARG A 198 1.13 -0.95 34.68
C ARG A 198 1.28 -2.16 33.72
N ASN A 199 1.31 -3.37 34.27
CA ASN A 199 1.43 -4.65 33.57
C ASN A 199 0.12 -5.26 33.06
N ASP A 200 -1.04 -4.67 33.35
CA ASP A 200 -2.34 -5.20 32.88
C ASP A 200 -2.81 -4.55 31.57
N ARG A 201 -1.90 -3.85 30.85
CA ARG A 201 -2.22 -3.24 29.56
C ARG A 201 -2.02 -4.27 28.45
N SER A 202 -3.10 -4.58 27.74
CA SER A 202 -3.02 -5.30 26.47
C SER A 202 -2.00 -4.62 25.54
N PRO A 203 -1.25 -5.38 24.72
CA PRO A 203 -0.25 -4.83 23.82
C PRO A 203 -0.81 -3.69 22.94
N SER A 204 0.01 -2.69 22.63
CA SER A 204 -0.40 -1.59 21.75
C SER A 204 -0.83 -2.13 20.37
N GLU A 205 -2.00 -1.68 19.91
CA GLU A 205 -2.53 -1.98 18.57
C GLU A 205 -2.08 -0.95 17.51
N PHE A 206 -1.28 0.04 17.91
CA PHE A 206 -0.77 1.06 17.00
C PHE A 206 0.12 0.41 15.93
N GLY A 207 -0.23 0.62 14.66
CA GLY A 207 0.52 0.12 13.50
C GLY A 207 0.26 -1.33 13.04
N LYS A 208 -0.46 -2.17 13.80
CA LYS A 208 -0.64 -3.61 13.45
C LYS A 208 -1.26 -3.87 12.06
N ASN A 209 -2.11 -2.97 11.56
CA ASN A 209 -2.81 -3.12 10.27
C ASN A 209 -2.40 -2.06 9.25
N THR A 210 -1.11 -1.71 9.19
CA THR A 210 -0.59 -0.78 8.16
C THR A 210 0.65 -1.31 7.45
N ALA A 211 1.15 -2.48 7.84
CA ALA A 211 2.39 -3.05 7.30
C ALA A 211 2.32 -3.39 5.81
N TYR A 212 1.11 -3.65 5.29
CA TYR A 212 0.85 -3.95 3.88
C TYR A 212 0.77 -2.70 2.99
N LEU A 213 0.78 -1.49 3.56
CA LEU A 213 0.70 -0.25 2.79
C LEU A 213 2.11 0.17 2.31
N PRO A 214 2.21 0.80 1.12
CA PRO A 214 3.42 1.50 0.70
C PRO A 214 3.90 2.51 1.74
N GLY A 215 5.19 2.83 1.72
CA GLY A 215 5.87 3.60 2.77
C GLY A 215 5.19 4.94 3.11
N LEU A 216 4.89 5.77 2.11
CA LEU A 216 4.32 7.10 2.33
C LEU A 216 2.87 7.00 2.80
N HIS A 217 2.06 6.15 2.18
CA HIS A 217 0.68 5.90 2.62
C HIS A 217 0.65 5.30 4.04
N ARG A 218 1.58 4.42 4.39
CA ARG A 218 1.71 3.87 5.75
C ARG A 218 2.01 4.98 6.76
N ALA A 219 2.98 5.85 6.47
CA ALA A 219 3.32 6.99 7.32
C ALA A 219 2.11 7.90 7.55
N GLU A 220 1.40 8.28 6.49
CA GLU A 220 0.20 9.12 6.57
C GLU A 220 -0.89 8.48 7.47
N LYS A 221 -1.12 7.16 7.33
CA LYS A 221 -2.10 6.43 8.16
C LYS A 221 -1.68 6.36 9.62
N LEU A 222 -0.40 6.18 9.92
CA LEU A 222 0.11 6.18 11.29
C LEU A 222 -0.09 7.54 11.95
N GLN A 223 0.22 8.62 11.24
CA GLN A 223 0.05 9.99 11.72
C GLN A 223 -1.43 10.33 11.97
N LYS A 224 -2.35 9.94 11.06
CA LYS A 224 -3.80 10.09 11.27
C LYS A 224 -4.27 9.36 12.54
N LYS A 225 -3.78 8.15 12.79
CA LYS A 225 -4.10 7.39 14.01
C LYS A 225 -3.54 8.04 15.27
N ALA A 226 -2.34 8.61 15.20
CA ALA A 226 -1.75 9.33 16.31
C ALA A 226 -2.56 10.60 16.63
N ALA A 227 -2.98 11.32 15.59
CA ALA A 227 -3.83 12.51 15.71
C ALA A 227 -5.17 12.25 16.38
N LEU A 228 -5.80 11.10 16.12
CA LEU A 228 -7.04 10.69 16.80
C LEU A 228 -6.87 10.54 18.32
N LYS A 229 -5.64 10.25 18.79
CA LYS A 229 -5.30 10.17 20.21
C LYS A 229 -4.81 11.51 20.79
N GLY A 230 -4.89 12.59 20.01
CA GLY A 230 -4.43 13.92 20.40
C GLY A 230 -2.93 14.14 20.22
N PHE A 231 -2.22 13.21 19.56
CA PHE A 231 -0.81 13.40 19.21
C PHE A 231 -0.71 13.95 17.78
N ASP A 232 -0.89 15.27 17.65
CA ASP A 232 -0.74 16.00 16.39
C ASP A 232 -0.38 17.45 16.67
N TRP A 233 0.25 18.10 15.69
CA TRP A 233 0.48 19.53 15.70
C TRP A 233 -0.80 20.28 15.36
N THR A 234 -0.97 21.46 15.94
CA THR A 234 -2.13 22.33 15.66
C THR A 234 -1.81 23.42 14.64
N ASN A 235 -0.54 23.61 14.30
CA ASN A 235 -0.05 24.70 13.47
C ASN A 235 0.98 24.18 12.46
N ILE A 236 0.77 24.54 11.20
CA ILE A 236 1.64 24.15 10.08
C ILE A 236 3.08 24.64 10.25
N ARG A 237 3.31 25.75 10.95
CA ARG A 237 4.66 26.27 11.21
C ARG A 237 5.50 25.32 12.06
N ASP A 238 4.86 24.67 13.04
CA ASP A 238 5.55 23.74 13.92
C ASP A 238 5.88 22.42 13.18
N VAL A 239 4.99 22.01 12.26
CA VAL A 239 5.26 20.89 11.35
C VAL A 239 6.44 21.20 10.43
N ARG A 240 6.48 22.43 9.87
CA ARG A 240 7.59 22.88 9.03
C ARG A 240 8.91 22.96 9.80
N ALA A 241 8.87 23.45 11.05
CA ALA A 241 10.05 23.53 11.90
C ALA A 241 10.60 22.14 12.24
N LYS A 242 9.74 21.14 12.48
CA LYS A 242 10.20 19.76 12.68
C LYS A 242 10.85 19.19 11.43
N LEU A 243 10.37 19.52 10.23
CA LEU A 243 11.07 19.17 8.99
C LEU A 243 12.45 19.86 8.86
N ASP A 244 12.60 21.11 9.34
CA ASP A 244 13.93 21.76 9.39
C ASP A 244 14.88 21.05 10.36
N GLU A 245 14.35 20.57 11.49
CA GLU A 245 15.10 19.79 12.48
C GLU A 245 15.62 18.48 11.87
N GLU A 246 14.76 17.66 11.24
CA GLU A 246 15.25 16.39 10.62
C GLU A 246 16.23 16.62 9.47
N LEU A 247 16.07 17.72 8.71
CA LEU A 247 17.03 18.08 7.66
C LEU A 247 18.38 18.47 8.26
N ALA A 248 18.40 19.19 9.38
CA ALA A 248 19.63 19.55 10.07
C ALA A 248 20.34 18.32 10.66
N GLU A 249 19.59 17.37 11.26
CA GLU A 249 20.12 16.10 11.75
C GLU A 249 20.74 15.27 10.61
N LEU A 250 20.07 15.22 9.45
CA LEU A 250 20.64 14.59 8.24
C LEU A 250 21.90 15.30 7.74
N ASP A 251 21.92 16.64 7.71
CA ASP A 251 23.08 17.43 7.28
C ASP A 251 24.32 17.18 8.18
N GLU A 252 24.12 17.01 9.49
CA GLU A 252 25.19 16.66 10.44
C GLU A 252 25.83 15.30 10.13
N LEU A 253 25.06 14.32 9.64
CA LEU A 253 25.57 13.03 9.20
C LEU A 253 26.27 13.13 7.84
N LEU A 254 25.70 13.89 6.90
CA LEU A 254 26.32 14.11 5.58
C LEU A 254 27.69 14.78 5.71
N ALA A 255 27.87 15.70 6.66
CA ALA A 255 29.14 16.35 6.95
C ALA A 255 30.26 15.38 7.36
N GLN A 256 29.93 14.15 7.76
CA GLN A 256 30.89 13.11 8.13
C GLN A 256 31.36 12.29 6.91
N LEU A 257 30.70 12.42 5.75
CA LEU A 257 31.09 11.71 4.53
C LEU A 257 32.35 12.32 3.91
N PRO A 258 33.37 11.52 3.55
CA PRO A 258 34.61 12.02 2.96
C PRO A 258 34.38 12.81 1.65
N GLN A 259 33.40 12.39 0.85
CA GLN A 259 33.03 13.03 -0.42
C GLN A 259 32.51 14.45 -0.17
N TYR A 260 31.69 14.63 0.86
CA TYR A 260 31.09 15.92 1.24
C TYR A 260 32.13 16.92 1.79
N GLN A 261 33.15 16.40 2.48
CA GLN A 261 34.26 17.22 3.00
C GLN A 261 35.19 17.74 1.90
N SER A 262 35.32 17.03 0.78
CA SER A 262 36.19 17.45 -0.33
C SER A 262 35.63 18.59 -1.18
N GLU A 263 34.31 18.75 -1.29
CA GLU A 263 33.66 19.80 -2.08
C GLU A 263 33.55 21.14 -1.33
N THR A 264 33.36 21.11 0.00
CA THR A 264 33.27 22.33 0.82
C THR A 264 34.59 23.11 0.94
N ALA A 265 35.72 22.49 0.57
CA ALA A 265 37.03 23.12 0.55
C ALA A 265 37.34 23.93 -0.73
N ASN A 266 36.52 23.84 -1.78
CA ASN A 266 36.76 24.59 -3.02
C ASN A 266 35.44 24.93 -3.77
N PRO A 267 34.79 26.08 -3.49
CA PRO A 267 33.46 26.41 -4.02
C PRO A 267 33.44 26.78 -5.53
N GLY A 268 34.51 26.46 -6.29
CA GLY A 268 34.68 26.85 -7.70
C GLY A 268 34.99 25.71 -8.67
N ALA A 269 35.04 24.45 -8.24
CA ALA A 269 35.38 23.33 -9.12
C ALA A 269 34.26 22.28 -9.11
N ARG A 270 33.24 22.47 -9.96
CA ARG A 270 32.30 21.40 -10.32
C ARG A 270 33.09 20.40 -11.19
N THR A 271 33.73 19.41 -10.58
CA THR A 271 34.39 18.33 -11.33
C THR A 271 33.38 17.22 -11.60
N THR A 272 33.00 17.10 -12.85
CA THR A 272 32.24 15.99 -13.41
C THR A 272 33.03 14.69 -13.29
N SER A 273 32.60 13.76 -12.43
CA SER A 273 33.01 12.36 -12.54
C SER A 273 31.79 11.51 -12.88
N LYS A 274 31.74 11.03 -14.13
CA LYS A 274 30.85 9.94 -14.58
C LYS A 274 31.14 8.72 -13.69
N SER A 275 30.27 8.37 -12.74
CA SER A 275 30.28 7.05 -12.10
C SER A 275 29.37 6.13 -12.91
N GLY A 276 29.97 5.45 -13.90
CA GLY A 276 29.35 4.35 -14.60
C GLY A 276 29.06 3.20 -13.63
N PHE A 277 27.84 2.72 -13.67
CA PHE A 277 27.41 1.45 -13.11
C PHE A 277 28.03 0.36 -14.01
N ASP A 278 29.07 -0.34 -13.55
CA ASP A 278 29.61 -1.51 -14.27
C ASP A 278 29.45 -2.75 -13.40
N GLU A 279 28.49 -3.58 -13.81
CA GLU A 279 28.18 -4.89 -13.27
C GLU A 279 28.49 -5.91 -14.36
N THR A 280 29.73 -6.39 -14.48
CA THR A 280 29.99 -7.71 -15.09
C THR A 280 31.23 -8.41 -14.50
N ALA A 281 30.99 -9.61 -14.00
CA ALA A 281 32.02 -10.55 -13.57
C ALA A 281 32.79 -11.16 -14.74
N LYS A 282 34.12 -11.27 -14.63
CA LYS A 282 34.91 -12.44 -15.07
C LYS A 282 36.36 -12.38 -14.58
N SER A 283 36.74 -13.37 -13.78
CA SER A 283 38.13 -13.71 -13.46
C SER A 283 38.88 -14.18 -14.71
N PRO A 284 40.17 -13.80 -14.87
CA PRO A 284 41.16 -14.87 -14.98
C PRO A 284 42.52 -14.60 -14.30
N ALA A 285 43.06 -15.69 -13.77
CA ALA A 285 44.46 -16.09 -13.58
C ALA A 285 45.59 -15.03 -13.49
N ALA A 286 46.33 -15.11 -12.38
CA ALA A 286 47.56 -14.39 -12.07
C ALA A 286 48.79 -14.84 -12.91
N PRO A 287 49.79 -13.96 -13.06
CA PRO A 287 51.18 -14.35 -13.13
C PRO A 287 51.94 -13.93 -11.86
N THR A 288 52.67 -14.90 -11.31
CA THR A 288 53.65 -14.76 -10.24
C THR A 288 54.80 -13.83 -10.63
N ILE A 289 55.07 -12.78 -9.85
CA ILE A 289 56.40 -12.17 -9.76
C ILE A 289 56.76 -12.00 -8.28
N SER A 290 57.89 -12.61 -7.94
CA SER A 290 58.58 -12.62 -6.66
C SER A 290 59.26 -11.28 -6.34
N GLY A 291 59.08 -10.79 -5.11
CA GLY A 291 59.89 -9.74 -4.50
C GLY A 291 59.51 -9.59 -3.02
N ASP A 292 60.40 -10.01 -2.13
CA ASP A 292 60.29 -9.92 -0.67
C ASP A 292 60.26 -8.46 -0.15
N PRO A 293 59.80 -8.23 1.09
CA PRO A 293 59.01 -7.06 1.46
C PRO A 293 59.86 -5.88 1.90
N VAL A 294 59.46 -4.68 1.48
CA VAL A 294 59.85 -3.43 2.15
C VAL A 294 58.73 -3.09 3.11
N GLU A 295 59.02 -3.23 4.41
CA GLU A 295 58.25 -2.64 5.51
C GLU A 295 58.01 -1.15 5.20
N SER A 296 56.81 -0.85 4.74
CA SER A 296 56.21 0.47 4.80
C SER A 296 55.00 0.29 5.69
N GLY A 297 55.05 0.94 6.85
CA GLY A 297 54.07 0.77 7.91
C GLY A 297 52.66 0.88 7.35
N GLU A 298 51.84 -0.12 7.65
CA GLU A 298 50.39 -0.07 7.47
C GLU A 298 49.89 1.16 8.22
N TYR A 299 49.68 2.25 7.48
CA TYR A 299 48.83 3.32 7.93
C TYR A 299 47.40 2.81 7.77
N SER A 300 46.92 2.10 8.79
CA SER A 300 45.51 1.73 8.92
C SER A 300 44.71 3.02 9.13
N ASP A 301 44.18 3.57 8.04
CA ASP A 301 43.34 4.76 8.03
C ASP A 301 42.08 4.55 8.89
N PRO A 302 41.72 5.49 9.80
CA PRO A 302 40.73 5.26 10.83
C PRO A 302 39.33 5.54 10.29
N GLY A 303 38.71 4.47 9.82
CA GLY A 303 37.28 4.33 9.61
C GLY A 303 36.98 2.86 9.52
N SER A 304 36.87 2.15 10.66
CA SER A 304 36.62 0.71 10.64
C SER A 304 35.35 0.43 9.82
N GLU A 305 35.30 -0.69 9.07
CA GLU A 305 34.10 -1.05 8.28
C GLU A 305 32.81 -1.01 9.13
N GLU A 306 32.95 -1.24 10.44
CA GLU A 306 31.88 -1.08 11.42
C GLU A 306 31.40 0.37 11.57
N GLN A 307 32.30 1.36 11.61
CA GLN A 307 31.94 2.79 11.67
C GLN A 307 31.21 3.24 10.40
N LYS A 308 31.64 2.79 9.22
CA LYS A 308 30.94 3.09 7.96
C LYS A 308 29.53 2.52 7.97
N LYS A 309 29.38 1.28 8.45
CA LYS A 309 28.07 0.62 8.57
C LYS A 309 27.15 1.34 9.56
N GLN A 310 27.68 1.81 10.68
CA GLN A 310 26.94 2.58 11.67
C GLN A 310 26.49 3.93 11.11
N LEU A 311 27.37 4.65 10.41
CA LEU A 311 27.02 5.90 9.74
C LEU A 311 25.96 5.68 8.66
N GLN A 312 26.08 4.62 7.85
CA GLN A 312 25.08 4.28 6.84
C GLN A 312 23.72 3.96 7.46
N ALA A 313 23.69 3.27 8.61
CA ALA A 313 22.46 3.00 9.34
C ALA A 313 21.83 4.30 9.87
N ALA A 314 22.62 5.18 10.49
CA ALA A 314 22.16 6.48 10.97
C ALA A 314 21.61 7.34 9.81
N LEU A 315 22.32 7.41 8.67
CA LEU A 315 21.83 8.10 7.47
C LEU A 315 20.51 7.52 6.96
N THR A 316 20.33 6.20 7.07
CA THR A 316 19.08 5.53 6.67
C THR A 316 17.92 5.93 7.58
N ASP A 317 18.17 6.01 8.88
CA ASP A 317 17.18 6.40 9.89
C ASP A 317 16.77 7.86 9.69
N GLU A 318 17.72 8.79 9.60
CA GLU A 318 17.45 10.23 9.43
C GLU A 318 16.74 10.53 8.09
N LEU A 319 17.14 9.87 7.00
CA LEU A 319 16.42 9.99 5.74
C LEU A 319 14.96 9.51 5.87
N GLY A 320 14.74 8.44 6.65
CA GLY A 320 13.41 7.95 6.99
C GLY A 320 12.57 8.99 7.74
N ASP A 321 13.17 9.68 8.70
CA ASP A 321 12.50 10.71 9.51
C ASP A 321 12.20 11.98 8.69
N VAL A 322 13.10 12.40 7.80
CA VAL A 322 12.83 13.45 6.80
C VAL A 322 11.61 13.07 5.95
N LEU A 323 11.58 11.87 5.39
CA LEU A 323 10.44 11.40 4.58
C LEU A 323 9.15 11.36 5.41
N PHE A 324 9.21 10.90 6.67
CA PHE A 324 8.07 10.88 7.57
C PHE A 324 7.54 12.29 7.87
N CYS A 325 8.43 13.27 8.07
CA CYS A 325 8.09 14.68 8.28
C CYS A 325 7.54 15.35 7.01
N VAL A 326 8.05 15.01 5.82
CA VAL A 326 7.47 15.45 4.54
C VAL A 326 6.04 14.93 4.37
N VAL A 327 5.78 13.66 4.71
CA VAL A 327 4.42 13.10 4.70
C VAL A 327 3.52 13.81 5.72
N ASN A 328 4.05 14.16 6.89
CA ASN A 328 3.32 14.92 7.90
C ASN A 328 2.92 16.30 7.40
N LEU A 329 3.85 17.00 6.74
CA LEU A 329 3.59 18.27 6.08
C LEU A 329 2.51 18.13 4.99
N ALA A 330 2.65 17.15 4.10
CA ALA A 330 1.67 16.87 3.04
C ALA A 330 0.27 16.61 3.61
N ARG A 331 0.17 15.81 4.69
CA ARG A 331 -1.09 15.54 5.39
C ARG A 331 -1.76 16.81 5.92
N HIS A 332 -0.99 17.71 6.53
CA HIS A 332 -1.51 19.00 7.01
C HIS A 332 -1.87 19.97 5.88
N LEU A 333 -1.26 19.82 4.70
CA LEU A 333 -1.62 20.56 3.48
C LEU A 333 -2.77 19.90 2.69
N HIS A 334 -3.31 18.78 3.16
CA HIS A 334 -4.31 17.97 2.47
C HIS A 334 -3.85 17.46 1.09
N VAL A 335 -2.55 17.20 0.94
CA VAL A 335 -1.94 16.63 -0.27
C VAL A 335 -1.68 15.14 -0.05
N PRO A 336 -2.18 14.23 -0.91
CA PRO A 336 -1.88 12.81 -0.82
C PRO A 336 -0.42 12.54 -1.25
N ALA A 337 0.44 12.23 -0.28
CA ALA A 337 1.88 12.10 -0.51
C ALA A 337 2.26 11.05 -1.57
N GLU A 338 1.64 9.85 -1.51
CA GLU A 338 1.89 8.75 -2.44
C GLU A 338 1.52 9.12 -3.90
N LEU A 339 0.39 9.78 -4.10
CA LEU A 339 -0.03 10.22 -5.43
C LEU A 339 0.83 11.40 -5.93
N SER A 340 1.21 12.31 -5.03
CA SER A 340 2.05 13.46 -5.38
C SER A 340 3.45 13.06 -5.88
N ILE A 341 4.06 12.03 -5.28
CA ILE A 341 5.34 11.50 -5.78
C ILE A 341 5.14 10.78 -7.13
N HIS A 342 4.06 10.02 -7.29
CA HIS A 342 3.73 9.35 -8.54
C HIS A 342 3.58 10.35 -9.70
N GLU A 343 2.80 11.41 -9.51
CA GLU A 343 2.65 12.49 -10.51
C GLU A 343 3.98 13.21 -10.82
N THR A 344 4.88 13.28 -9.84
CA THR A 344 6.22 13.85 -10.03
C THR A 344 7.11 12.94 -10.89
N CYS A 345 7.03 11.62 -10.71
CA CYS A 345 7.69 10.64 -11.59
C CYS A 345 7.15 10.76 -13.02
N GLU A 346 5.83 10.81 -13.21
CA GLU A 346 5.21 10.96 -14.53
C GLU A 346 5.64 12.27 -15.22
N LYS A 347 5.69 13.36 -14.46
CA LYS A 347 6.21 14.64 -14.96
C LYS A 347 7.69 14.57 -15.33
N PHE A 348 8.50 13.80 -14.60
CA PHE A 348 9.90 13.57 -14.94
C PHE A 348 10.02 12.74 -16.22
N ILE A 349 9.28 11.64 -16.35
CA ILE A 349 9.24 10.79 -17.55
C ILE A 349 8.87 11.60 -18.79
N ARG A 350 7.79 12.40 -18.73
CA ARG A 350 7.39 13.26 -19.85
C ARG A 350 8.48 14.23 -20.27
N ARG A 351 9.18 14.84 -19.31
CA ARG A 351 10.28 15.76 -19.59
C ARG A 351 11.49 15.03 -20.18
N PHE A 352 11.81 13.85 -19.65
CA PHE A 352 12.95 13.07 -20.10
C PHE A 352 12.74 12.55 -21.53
N ARG A 353 11.55 12.02 -21.85
CA ARG A 353 11.18 11.65 -23.23
C ARG A 353 11.29 12.83 -24.20
N GLU A 354 10.84 14.00 -23.77
CA GLU A 354 10.98 15.21 -24.58
C GLU A 354 12.46 15.61 -24.74
N MET A 355 13.34 15.36 -23.77
CA MET A 355 14.79 15.54 -23.98
C MET A 355 15.33 14.57 -25.03
N GLU A 356 14.91 13.31 -25.01
CA GLU A 356 15.28 12.30 -26.01
C GLU A 356 14.84 12.74 -27.41
N ASP A 357 13.59 13.22 -27.55
CA ASP A 357 13.04 13.71 -28.81
C ASP A 357 13.74 14.98 -29.33
N MET A 358 14.19 15.86 -28.42
CA MET A 358 14.90 17.10 -28.77
C MET A 358 16.38 16.88 -29.10
N SER A 359 16.98 15.81 -28.60
CA SER A 359 18.42 15.58 -28.73
C SER A 359 18.78 15.10 -30.13
N SER A 360 19.88 15.61 -30.66
CA SER A 360 20.45 15.14 -31.93
C SER A 360 21.42 13.95 -31.77
N SER A 361 21.77 13.63 -30.53
CA SER A 361 22.73 12.60 -30.14
C SER A 361 22.20 11.81 -28.96
N ASP A 362 22.76 10.63 -28.69
CA ASP A 362 22.37 9.85 -27.52
C ASP A 362 22.69 10.64 -26.25
N LEU A 363 21.76 10.66 -25.28
CA LEU A 363 21.90 11.48 -24.07
C LEU A 363 23.14 11.09 -23.23
N GLU A 364 23.61 9.86 -23.35
CA GLU A 364 24.79 9.33 -22.63
C GLU A 364 26.11 10.00 -23.06
N ASP A 365 26.13 10.56 -24.28
CA ASP A 365 27.29 11.24 -24.85
C ASP A 365 27.37 12.71 -24.45
N LEU A 366 26.29 13.27 -23.91
CA LEU A 366 26.20 14.67 -23.51
C LEU A 366 26.82 14.89 -22.13
N ASP A 367 27.36 16.09 -21.90
CA ASP A 367 27.77 16.50 -20.57
C ASP A 367 26.58 17.00 -19.71
N LEU A 368 26.82 17.23 -18.42
CA LEU A 368 25.75 17.62 -17.49
C LEU A 368 25.15 19.00 -17.82
N ASP A 369 25.92 19.92 -18.38
CA ASP A 369 25.43 21.26 -18.70
C ASP A 369 24.55 21.21 -19.96
N GLU A 370 24.90 20.35 -20.92
CA GLU A 370 24.07 20.03 -22.10
C GLU A 370 22.76 19.33 -21.70
N LEU A 371 22.83 18.32 -20.82
CA LEU A 371 21.67 17.60 -20.31
C LEU A 371 20.74 18.53 -19.52
N GLU A 372 21.27 19.38 -18.66
CA GLU A 372 20.48 20.37 -17.91
C GLU A 372 19.83 21.39 -18.86
N SER A 373 20.56 21.84 -19.89
CA SER A 373 20.02 22.73 -20.93
C SER A 373 18.85 22.08 -21.69
N LEU A 374 18.96 20.80 -22.07
CA LEU A 374 17.86 20.04 -22.66
C LEU A 374 16.68 19.89 -21.70
N TYR A 375 16.94 19.56 -20.42
CA TYR A 375 15.89 19.41 -19.42
C TYR A 375 15.10 20.72 -19.22
N GLN A 376 15.77 21.87 -19.16
CA GLN A 376 15.09 23.16 -19.04
C GLN A 376 14.28 23.51 -20.30
N LYS A 377 14.76 23.17 -21.50
CA LYS A 377 13.99 23.32 -22.75
C LYS A 377 12.74 22.44 -22.76
N ALA A 378 12.87 21.17 -22.40
CA ALA A 378 11.75 20.23 -22.29
C ALA A 378 10.70 20.72 -21.27
N LYS A 379 11.16 21.18 -20.10
CA LYS A 379 10.29 21.78 -19.08
C LYS A 379 9.53 23.00 -19.61
N ALA A 380 10.20 23.91 -20.31
CA ALA A 380 9.59 25.12 -20.88
C ALA A 380 8.57 24.79 -21.99
N LYS A 381 8.86 23.81 -22.85
CA LYS A 381 7.93 23.35 -23.88
C LYS A 381 6.64 22.79 -23.28
N LEU A 382 6.77 21.88 -22.30
CA LEU A 382 5.62 21.21 -21.68
C LEU A 382 4.78 22.14 -20.79
N SER A 383 5.37 23.18 -20.19
CA SER A 383 4.59 24.17 -19.42
C SER A 383 3.68 25.05 -20.28
N ASN A 384 3.93 25.16 -21.58
CA ASN A 384 3.13 25.96 -22.51
C ASN A 384 1.95 25.19 -23.14
N VAL A 385 1.81 23.90 -22.80
CA VAL A 385 0.79 23.00 -23.38
C VAL A 385 -0.32 22.65 -22.37
N SER A 386 -0.29 23.24 -21.16
CA SER A 386 -1.27 23.01 -20.10
C SER A 386 -2.51 23.88 -20.20
#